data_AF-A0A661TBG8-F1
#
_entry.id   AF-A0A661TBG8-F1
#
_cell.length_a   1.000
_cell.length_b   1.000
_cell.length_c   1.000
_cell.angle_alpha   90.00
_cell.angle_beta   90.00
_cell.angle_gamma   90.00
#
_symmetry.space_group_name_H-M   'P 1'
#
loop_
_entity.id
_entity.type
_entity.pdbx_description
1 polymer ?
#
loop_
_entity_poly.entity_id
_entity_poly.type
_entity_poly.pdbx_seq_one_letter_code
_entity_poly.pdbx_strand_id
1 'polypeptide(L)'
;MGHYPLFLEMADKAALVVGGGAVAERKVRSLLQYGASIRIVSRDLTDGLKDLLETGRISFAGETFVENHLEGLTLVFAATDDRQLNHEISIKARERGVLVNAVDQPEDCTFIVPSIVRRGDLTIAVSTSGKSPALAKRVRKQLESQFGKEYAIFLDFLGRLRGRVISLGLSSEENSRIFNGVVNSDVLKLLAENRPAEAAGVLAGILPEDLVIEDILSDFKNIWGE
;
A
#
# COMPACT_ATOMS: atom_id res chain seq x y z
N MET A 1 6.25 10.50 22.37
CA MET A 1 5.13 10.81 21.45
C MET A 1 5.11 9.75 20.35
N GLY A 2 3.95 9.23 19.96
CA GLY A 2 3.81 8.11 19.03
C GLY A 2 3.23 8.53 17.68
N HIS A 3 3.26 7.62 16.69
CA HIS A 3 2.63 7.84 15.38
C HIS A 3 1.21 7.26 15.39
N TYR A 4 0.25 7.97 14.79
CA TYR A 4 -1.08 7.43 14.53
C TYR A 4 -1.05 6.59 13.24
N PRO A 5 -1.44 5.30 13.28
CA PRO A 5 -1.44 4.47 12.09
C PRO A 5 -2.58 4.89 11.15
N LEU A 6 -2.22 5.23 9.92
CA LEU A 6 -3.17 5.59 8.87
C LEU A 6 -2.68 5.05 7.52
N PHE A 7 -3.61 4.75 6.62
CA PHE A 7 -3.34 4.55 5.21
C PHE A 7 -3.81 5.79 4.45
N LEU A 8 -2.90 6.39 3.69
CA LEU A 8 -3.14 7.61 2.93
C LEU A 8 -3.38 7.26 1.46
N GLU A 9 -4.50 7.71 0.91
CA GLU A 9 -4.76 7.62 -0.53
C GLU A 9 -3.86 8.59 -1.28
N MET A 10 -3.09 8.06 -2.22
CA MET A 10 -2.14 8.84 -3.02
C MET A 10 -2.52 8.95 -4.49
N ALA A 11 -3.61 8.30 -4.91
CA ALA A 11 -4.11 8.43 -6.28
C ALA A 11 -4.37 9.91 -6.61
N ASP A 12 -3.76 10.40 -7.68
CA ASP A 12 -3.85 11.79 -8.15
C ASP A 12 -3.38 12.85 -7.13
N LYS A 13 -2.69 12.44 -6.06
CA LYS A 13 -2.11 13.35 -5.07
C LYS A 13 -0.68 13.71 -5.46
N ALA A 14 -0.35 14.98 -5.32
CA ALA A 14 0.97 15.48 -5.63
C ALA A 14 1.97 15.15 -4.51
N ALA A 15 3.09 14.53 -4.89
CA ALA A 15 4.22 14.24 -4.01
C ALA A 15 5.50 14.87 -4.58
N LEU A 16 6.35 15.40 -3.71
CA LEU A 16 7.68 15.87 -4.06
C LEU A 16 8.75 14.93 -3.52
N VAL A 17 9.77 14.63 -4.32
CA VAL A 17 10.98 13.97 -3.87
C VAL A 17 12.16 14.89 -4.14
N VAL A 18 12.87 15.30 -3.09
CA VAL A 18 14.08 16.12 -3.20
C VAL A 18 15.29 15.21 -3.02
N GLY A 19 16.15 15.16 -4.02
CA GLY A 19 17.23 14.18 -4.18
C GLY A 19 16.98 13.24 -5.36
N GLY A 20 18.06 12.73 -5.95
CA GLY A 20 18.02 11.91 -7.16
C GLY A 20 18.86 10.63 -7.09
N GLY A 21 19.31 10.26 -5.89
CA GLY A 21 20.04 9.02 -5.65
C GLY A 21 19.13 7.80 -5.44
N ALA A 22 19.74 6.66 -5.09
CA ALA A 22 19.04 5.38 -4.94
C ALA A 22 17.91 5.40 -3.88
N VAL A 23 18.04 6.21 -2.83
CA VAL A 23 16.98 6.35 -1.83
C VAL A 23 15.76 7.07 -2.42
N ALA A 24 15.98 8.18 -3.13
CA ALA A 24 14.94 8.92 -3.82
C ALA A 24 14.22 8.03 -4.85
N GLU A 25 14.97 7.30 -5.68
CA GLU A 25 14.41 6.37 -6.66
C GLU A 25 13.49 5.32 -6.00
N ARG A 26 13.91 4.73 -4.88
CA ARG A 26 13.07 3.78 -4.14
C ARG A 26 11.77 4.41 -3.64
N LYS A 27 11.79 5.67 -3.20
CA LYS A 27 10.58 6.40 -2.78
C LYS A 27 9.68 6.69 -3.97
N VAL A 28 10.24 7.15 -5.09
CA VAL A 28 9.50 7.39 -6.34
C VAL A 28 8.80 6.13 -6.80
N ARG A 29 9.51 5.01 -6.92
CA ARG A 29 8.93 3.72 -7.35
C ARG A 29 7.81 3.27 -6.41
N SER A 30 7.99 3.43 -5.10
CA SER A 30 6.94 3.11 -4.13
C SER A 30 5.71 3.99 -4.31
N LEU A 31 5.87 5.30 -4.49
CA LEU A 31 4.76 6.23 -4.67
C LEU A 31 4.00 5.99 -5.98
N LEU A 32 4.70 5.63 -7.06
CA LEU A 32 4.09 5.28 -8.35
C LEU A 32 3.14 4.09 -8.24
N GLN A 33 3.44 3.12 -7.37
CA GLN A 33 2.56 1.97 -7.12
C GLN A 33 1.22 2.37 -6.47
N TYR A 34 1.13 3.56 -5.88
CA TYR A 34 -0.08 4.10 -5.27
C TYR A 34 -0.71 5.25 -6.08
N GLY A 35 -0.30 5.45 -7.34
CA GLY A 35 -0.92 6.43 -8.24
C GLY A 35 -0.57 7.90 -7.96
N ALA A 36 0.50 8.17 -7.19
CA ALA A 36 0.92 9.54 -6.90
C ALA A 36 1.41 10.27 -8.15
N SER A 37 1.07 11.55 -8.27
CA SER A 37 1.69 12.47 -9.23
C SER A 37 2.99 13.01 -8.64
N ILE A 38 4.13 12.58 -9.17
CA ILE A 38 5.42 12.82 -8.52
C ILE A 38 6.21 13.90 -9.26
N ARG A 39 6.72 14.85 -8.48
CA ARG A 39 7.70 15.86 -8.88
C ARG A 39 9.05 15.52 -8.25
N ILE A 40 10.13 15.66 -9.01
CA ILE A 40 11.49 15.43 -8.51
C ILE A 40 12.34 16.71 -8.61
N VAL A 41 13.12 16.97 -7.58
CA VAL A 41 14.11 18.06 -7.53
C VAL A 41 15.48 17.47 -7.27
N SER A 42 16.39 17.58 -8.23
CA SER A 42 17.78 17.16 -8.04
C SER A 42 18.70 17.63 -9.16
N ARG A 43 19.99 17.81 -8.84
CA ARG A 43 21.05 18.08 -9.83
C ARG A 43 21.41 16.83 -10.62
N ASP A 44 21.52 15.71 -9.91
CA ASP A 44 21.93 14.41 -10.47
C ASP A 44 20.82 13.39 -10.25
N LEU A 45 20.57 12.57 -11.27
CA LEU A 45 19.54 11.53 -11.25
C LEU A 45 20.17 10.16 -11.57
N THR A 46 19.72 9.12 -10.88
CA THR A 46 19.97 7.75 -11.32
C THR A 46 19.35 7.49 -12.70
N ASP A 47 19.89 6.52 -13.44
CA ASP A 47 19.34 6.17 -14.76
C ASP A 47 17.88 5.72 -14.67
N GLY A 48 17.51 4.99 -13.61
CA GLY A 48 16.12 4.62 -13.37
C GLY A 48 15.17 5.80 -13.15
N LEU A 49 15.66 6.94 -12.61
CA LEU A 49 14.88 8.17 -12.49
C LEU A 49 14.80 8.93 -13.82
N LYS A 50 15.88 8.92 -14.62
CA LYS A 50 15.89 9.49 -15.97
C LYS A 50 14.88 8.77 -16.87
N ASP A 51 14.87 7.44 -16.87
CA ASP A 51 13.91 6.63 -17.63
C ASP A 51 12.46 6.98 -17.26
N LEU A 52 12.18 7.21 -15.97
CA LEU A 52 10.85 7.60 -15.49
C LEU A 52 10.44 9.02 -15.94
N LEU A 53 11.40 9.93 -16.09
CA LEU A 53 11.15 11.26 -16.66
C LEU A 53 10.89 11.17 -18.16
N GLU A 54 11.71 10.43 -18.90
CA GLU A 54 11.59 10.26 -20.35
C GLU A 54 10.26 9.60 -20.74
N THR A 55 9.81 8.64 -19.93
CA THR A 55 8.50 7.97 -20.11
C THR A 55 7.32 8.77 -19.56
N GLY A 56 7.53 9.98 -19.03
CA GLY A 56 6.48 10.87 -18.50
C GLY A 56 5.80 10.33 -17.24
N ARG A 57 6.40 9.36 -16.54
CA ARG A 57 5.84 8.76 -15.32
C ARG A 57 6.03 9.66 -14.10
N ILE A 58 7.04 10.52 -14.12
CA ILE A 58 7.28 11.58 -13.14
C ILE A 58 7.61 12.88 -13.87
N SER A 59 7.65 13.99 -13.14
CA SER A 59 7.96 15.31 -13.69
C SER A 59 9.15 15.96 -12.99
N PHE A 60 9.98 16.68 -13.74
CA PHE A 60 11.13 17.41 -13.21
C PHE A 60 10.68 18.80 -12.74
N ALA A 61 10.96 19.12 -11.47
CA ALA A 61 10.63 20.42 -10.88
C ALA A 61 11.83 21.38 -10.81
N GLY A 62 13.05 20.89 -11.03
CA GLY A 62 14.26 21.72 -11.10
C GLY A 62 15.46 21.07 -10.42
N GLU A 63 16.62 21.71 -10.55
CA GLU A 63 17.88 21.19 -10.00
C GLU A 63 18.05 21.48 -8.51
N THR A 64 17.49 22.59 -8.04
CA THR A 64 17.63 23.07 -6.65
C THR A 64 16.25 23.28 -6.03
N PHE A 65 16.13 22.97 -4.75
CA PHE A 65 14.90 23.19 -4.01
C PHE A 65 14.62 24.69 -3.83
N VAL A 66 13.37 25.09 -4.05
CA VAL A 66 12.83 26.39 -3.68
C VAL A 66 11.48 26.19 -3.00
N GLU A 67 11.09 27.12 -2.12
CA GLU A 67 9.89 26.96 -1.27
C GLU A 67 8.59 26.71 -2.07
N ASN A 68 8.45 27.34 -3.24
CA ASN A 68 7.26 27.20 -4.09
C ASN A 68 7.07 25.77 -4.61
N HIS A 69 8.11 24.92 -4.57
CA HIS A 69 7.95 23.49 -4.88
C HIS A 69 6.98 22.79 -3.91
N LEU A 70 6.78 23.31 -2.70
CA LEU A 70 5.88 22.75 -1.71
C LEU A 70 4.41 23.08 -1.92
N GLU A 71 4.08 23.97 -2.86
CA GLU A 71 2.69 24.36 -3.13
C GLU A 71 1.86 23.18 -3.69
N GLY A 72 0.64 23.03 -3.16
CA GLY A 72 -0.31 22.01 -3.59
C GLY A 72 0.11 20.56 -3.31
N LEU A 73 1.15 20.32 -2.50
CA LEU A 73 1.63 18.99 -2.17
C LEU A 73 0.82 18.33 -1.06
N THR A 74 0.66 17.01 -1.16
CA THR A 74 0.22 16.16 -0.05
C THR A 74 1.40 15.75 0.84
N LEU A 75 2.53 15.36 0.23
CA LEU A 75 3.73 14.98 0.96
C LEU A 75 5.02 15.32 0.23
N VAL A 76 6.13 15.36 0.99
CA VAL A 76 7.49 15.51 0.50
C VAL A 76 8.43 14.50 1.17
N PHE A 77 9.30 13.87 0.36
CA PHE A 77 10.46 13.14 0.83
C PHE A 77 11.72 14.00 0.63
N ALA A 78 12.41 14.34 1.72
CA ALA A 78 13.72 14.98 1.68
C ALA A 78 14.79 13.88 1.77
N ALA A 79 15.37 13.53 0.63
CA ALA A 79 16.26 12.37 0.45
C ALA A 79 17.60 12.79 -0.16
N THR A 80 18.14 13.92 0.28
CA THR A 80 19.47 14.42 -0.12
C THR A 80 20.53 14.04 0.91
N ASP A 81 21.80 14.10 0.52
CA ASP A 81 22.94 13.95 1.45
C ASP A 81 23.18 15.22 2.30
N ASP A 82 22.50 16.33 1.97
CA ASP A 82 22.56 17.58 2.73
C ASP A 82 21.53 17.58 3.85
N ARG A 83 22.00 17.29 5.07
CA ARG A 83 21.17 17.29 6.28
C ARG A 83 20.53 18.65 6.56
N GLN A 84 21.23 19.76 6.31
CA GLN A 84 20.73 21.10 6.57
C GLN A 84 19.59 21.45 5.60
N LEU A 85 19.75 21.12 4.32
CA LEU A 85 18.67 21.28 3.33
C LEU A 85 17.45 20.42 3.70
N ASN A 86 17.66 19.16 4.07
CA ASN A 86 16.57 18.28 4.50
C ASN A 86 15.81 18.85 5.72
N HIS A 87 16.53 19.47 6.68
CA HIS A 87 15.95 20.15 7.84
C HIS A 87 15.15 21.39 7.43
N GLU A 88 15.67 22.21 6.51
CA GLU A 88 14.96 23.36 5.95
C GLU A 88 13.65 22.95 5.27
N ILE A 89 13.69 21.91 4.41
CA ILE A 89 12.49 21.35 3.77
C ILE A 89 11.47 20.90 4.82
N SER A 90 11.93 20.26 5.90
CA SER A 90 11.09 19.81 7.02
C SER A 90 10.35 20.97 7.68
N ILE A 91 11.05 22.06 8.03
CA ILE A 91 10.43 23.27 8.60
C ILE A 91 9.38 23.84 7.64
N LYS A 92 9.77 24.08 6.38
CA LYS A 92 8.91 24.72 5.37
C LYS A 92 7.68 23.89 5.00
N ALA A 93 7.81 22.56 5.01
CA ALA A 93 6.69 21.64 4.80
C ALA A 93 5.71 21.68 5.97
N ARG A 94 6.21 21.67 7.20
CA ARG A 94 5.39 21.74 8.43
C ARG A 94 4.59 23.04 8.50
N GLU A 95 5.21 24.18 8.18
CA GLU A 95 4.53 25.49 8.11
C GLU A 95 3.34 25.49 7.14
N ARG A 96 3.36 24.65 6.10
CA ARG A 96 2.33 24.54 5.07
C ARG A 96 1.35 23.37 5.28
N GLY A 97 1.52 22.60 6.36
CA GLY A 97 0.74 21.38 6.59
C GLY A 97 1.04 20.23 5.62
N VAL A 98 2.17 20.27 4.91
CA VAL A 98 2.62 19.20 4.01
C VAL A 98 3.31 18.11 4.85
N LEU A 99 2.95 16.85 4.63
CA LEU A 99 3.60 15.73 5.31
C LEU A 99 5.05 15.59 4.84
N VAL A 100 6.01 15.50 5.76
CA VAL A 100 7.44 15.40 5.43
C VAL A 100 8.07 14.15 6.02
N ASN A 101 8.91 13.50 5.22
CA ASN A 101 9.81 12.45 5.67
C ASN A 101 11.23 12.80 5.20
N ALA A 102 12.05 13.27 6.15
CA ALA A 102 13.47 13.48 5.96
C ALA A 102 14.22 12.17 6.23
N VAL A 103 14.92 11.67 5.21
CA VAL A 103 15.66 10.40 5.30
C VAL A 103 16.74 10.51 6.36
N ASP A 104 16.83 9.48 7.22
CA ASP A 104 17.80 9.38 8.31
C ASP A 104 17.80 10.57 9.31
N GLN A 105 16.68 11.31 9.36
CA GLN A 105 16.42 12.42 10.29
C GLN A 105 15.01 12.31 10.90
N PRO A 106 14.79 11.37 11.83
CA PRO A 106 13.47 11.15 12.45
C PRO A 106 12.86 12.39 13.10
N GLU A 107 13.69 13.27 13.66
CA GLU A 107 13.33 14.57 14.23
C GLU A 107 12.71 15.55 13.21
N ASP A 108 13.00 15.33 11.93
CA ASP A 108 12.52 16.12 10.79
C ASP A 108 11.38 15.46 10.03
N CYS A 109 10.84 14.36 10.56
CA CYS A 109 9.70 13.68 9.98
C CYS A 109 8.39 14.13 10.66
N THR A 110 7.30 14.17 9.89
CA THR A 110 5.91 14.17 10.41
C THR A 110 5.22 12.83 10.18
N PHE A 111 5.79 11.97 9.33
CA PHE A 111 5.34 10.59 9.15
C PHE A 111 6.52 9.62 8.96
N ILE A 112 6.25 8.34 9.18
CA ILE A 112 7.19 7.24 8.94
C ILE A 112 6.65 6.30 7.87
N VAL A 113 7.56 5.68 7.11
CA VAL A 113 7.22 4.61 6.17
C VAL A 113 7.44 3.26 6.85
N PRO A 114 6.38 2.47 7.11
CA PRO A 114 6.50 1.19 7.81
C PRO A 114 7.08 0.09 6.92
N SER A 115 7.39 -1.05 7.53
CA SER A 115 7.59 -2.30 6.79
C SER A 115 6.23 -2.84 6.34
N ILE A 116 6.08 -3.19 5.06
CA ILE A 116 4.77 -3.56 4.49
C ILE A 116 4.81 -5.00 3.98
N VAL A 117 3.76 -5.77 4.30
CA VAL A 117 3.38 -7.01 3.59
C VAL A 117 2.16 -6.69 2.74
N ARG A 118 2.19 -7.10 1.47
CA ARG A 118 1.08 -6.89 0.53
C ARG A 118 0.68 -8.18 -0.18
N ARG A 119 -0.62 -8.45 -0.27
CA ARG A 119 -1.26 -9.53 -1.03
C ARG A 119 -2.48 -8.97 -1.75
N GLY A 120 -2.32 -8.58 -3.02
CA GLY A 120 -3.35 -7.79 -3.70
C GLY A 120 -3.65 -6.51 -2.90
N ASP A 121 -4.89 -6.34 -2.46
CA ASP A 121 -5.32 -5.21 -1.63
C ASP A 121 -5.14 -5.42 -0.12
N LEU A 122 -4.85 -6.64 0.35
CA LEU A 122 -4.51 -6.88 1.75
C LEU A 122 -3.13 -6.28 2.05
N THR A 123 -3.12 -5.29 2.95
CA THR A 123 -1.91 -4.58 3.37
C THR A 123 -1.72 -4.68 4.87
N ILE A 124 -0.56 -5.17 5.31
CA ILE A 124 -0.17 -5.22 6.73
C ILE A 124 1.05 -4.33 6.93
N ALA A 125 0.91 -3.30 7.76
CA ALA A 125 1.97 -2.37 8.09
C ALA A 125 2.57 -2.68 9.48
N VAL A 126 3.88 -2.82 9.53
CA VAL A 126 4.65 -3.09 10.75
C VAL A 126 5.53 -1.88 11.06
N SER A 127 5.33 -1.29 12.24
CA SER A 127 6.12 -0.18 12.75
C SER A 127 6.65 -0.48 14.15
N THR A 128 7.91 -0.12 14.38
CA THR A 128 8.52 -0.09 15.73
C THR A 128 8.67 1.34 16.24
N SER A 129 7.99 2.32 15.63
CA SER A 129 8.14 3.76 15.89
C SER A 129 9.61 4.20 15.86
N GLY A 130 10.37 3.69 14.89
CA GLY A 130 11.79 3.99 14.73
C GLY A 130 12.74 3.23 15.68
N LYS A 131 12.24 2.51 16.68
CA LYS A 131 13.10 1.87 17.70
C LYS A 131 13.92 0.69 17.18
N SER A 132 13.42 -0.05 16.19
CA SER A 132 14.14 -1.20 15.64
C SER A 132 13.67 -1.54 14.22
N PRO A 133 14.37 -1.05 13.18
CA PRO A 133 14.15 -1.46 11.80
C PRO A 133 14.37 -2.97 11.59
N ALA A 134 15.33 -3.56 12.30
CA ALA A 134 15.63 -4.99 12.22
C ALA A 134 14.47 -5.86 12.72
N LEU A 135 13.83 -5.50 13.83
CA LEU A 135 12.65 -6.20 14.33
C LEU A 135 11.45 -6.04 13.38
N ALA A 136 11.22 -4.83 12.86
CA ALA A 136 10.16 -4.59 11.88
C ALA A 136 10.32 -5.48 10.64
N LYS A 137 11.56 -5.61 10.13
CA LYS A 137 11.89 -6.51 9.01
C LYS A 137 11.66 -7.97 9.36
N ARG A 138 12.02 -8.43 10.56
CA ARG A 138 11.80 -9.81 11.00
C ARG A 138 10.30 -10.15 11.07
N VAL A 139 9.50 -9.29 11.70
CA VAL A 139 8.04 -9.47 11.81
C VAL A 139 7.39 -9.46 10.42
N ARG A 140 7.78 -8.51 9.56
CA ARG A 140 7.32 -8.47 8.17
C ARG A 140 7.59 -9.79 7.44
N LYS A 141 8.78 -10.38 7.58
CA LYS A 141 9.11 -11.69 6.97
C LYS A 141 8.27 -12.85 7.51
N GLN A 142 7.98 -12.85 8.82
CA GLN A 142 7.10 -13.86 9.43
C GLN A 142 5.68 -13.76 8.85
N LEU A 143 5.16 -12.53 8.74
CA LEU A 143 3.86 -12.27 8.13
C LEU A 143 3.86 -12.59 6.63
N GLU A 144 4.94 -12.34 5.89
CA GLU A 144 5.08 -12.78 4.50
C GLU A 144 4.95 -14.31 4.36
N SER A 145 5.42 -15.08 5.34
CA SER A 145 5.27 -16.54 5.36
C SER A 145 3.88 -17.01 5.78
N GLN A 146 3.21 -16.26 6.65
CA GLN A 146 1.90 -16.62 7.20
C GLN A 146 0.75 -16.26 6.26
N PHE A 147 0.87 -15.13 5.55
CA PHE A 147 -0.13 -14.65 4.62
C PHE A 147 0.33 -14.96 3.20
N GLY A 148 -0.14 -16.06 2.62
CA GLY A 148 0.22 -16.49 1.27
C GLY A 148 -0.50 -15.71 0.17
N LYS A 149 -0.37 -16.16 -1.08
CA LYS A 149 -0.97 -15.49 -2.25
C LYS A 149 -2.49 -15.64 -2.29
N GLU A 150 -3.01 -16.71 -1.72
CA GLU A 150 -4.44 -17.02 -1.59
C GLU A 150 -5.24 -15.91 -0.93
N TYR A 151 -4.62 -15.12 -0.04
CA TYR A 151 -5.28 -13.97 0.61
C TYR A 151 -5.69 -12.88 -0.39
N ALA A 152 -4.92 -12.68 -1.46
CA ALA A 152 -5.28 -11.69 -2.48
C ALA A 152 -6.60 -12.09 -3.15
N ILE A 153 -6.67 -13.35 -3.59
CA ILE A 153 -7.80 -13.91 -4.34
C ILE A 153 -9.03 -14.04 -3.44
N PHE A 154 -8.83 -14.48 -2.20
CA PHE A 154 -9.91 -14.55 -1.24
C PHE A 154 -10.49 -13.17 -0.88
N LEU A 155 -9.64 -12.15 -0.75
CA LEU A 155 -10.11 -10.79 -0.51
C LEU A 155 -10.88 -10.22 -1.71
N ASP A 156 -10.38 -10.43 -2.93
CA ASP A 156 -11.07 -10.01 -4.15
C ASP A 156 -12.45 -10.69 -4.27
N PHE A 157 -12.51 -11.98 -4.00
CA PHE A 157 -13.76 -12.74 -3.91
C PHE A 157 -14.71 -12.15 -2.87
N LEU A 158 -14.25 -11.90 -1.64
CA LEU A 158 -15.06 -11.29 -0.58
C LEU A 158 -15.61 -9.92 -0.97
N GLY A 159 -14.82 -9.11 -1.68
CA GLY A 159 -15.25 -7.81 -2.21
C GLY A 159 -16.43 -7.95 -3.18
N ARG A 160 -16.34 -8.89 -4.11
CA ARG A 160 -17.43 -9.17 -5.09
C ARG A 160 -18.65 -9.80 -4.42
N LEU A 161 -18.43 -10.77 -3.52
CA LEU A 161 -19.47 -11.42 -2.73
C LEU A 161 -20.27 -10.39 -1.92
N ARG A 162 -19.58 -9.38 -1.36
CA ARG A 162 -20.21 -8.32 -0.58
C ARG A 162 -21.32 -7.60 -1.35
N GLY A 163 -21.07 -7.25 -2.62
CA GLY A 163 -22.07 -6.61 -3.47
C GLY A 163 -23.33 -7.46 -3.64
N ARG A 164 -23.18 -8.78 -3.77
CA ARG A 164 -24.29 -9.72 -3.97
C ARG A 164 -25.09 -9.95 -2.70
N VAL A 165 -24.41 -10.23 -1.60
CA VAL A 165 -25.05 -10.46 -0.29
C VAL A 165 -25.84 -9.23 0.14
N ILE A 166 -25.31 -8.02 -0.05
CA ILE A 166 -26.05 -6.78 0.26
C ILE A 166 -27.29 -6.62 -0.62
N SER A 167 -27.23 -7.04 -1.90
CA SER A 167 -28.36 -6.92 -2.82
C SER A 167 -29.56 -7.81 -2.47
N LEU A 168 -29.37 -8.82 -1.60
CA LEU A 168 -30.45 -9.67 -1.09
C LEU A 168 -31.36 -8.93 -0.09
N GLY A 169 -30.96 -7.75 0.40
CA GLY A 169 -31.77 -6.98 1.36
C GLY A 169 -31.87 -7.59 2.75
N LEU A 170 -30.96 -8.50 3.10
CA LEU A 170 -30.88 -9.14 4.42
C LEU A 170 -30.54 -8.14 5.52
N SER A 171 -30.85 -8.50 6.76
CA SER A 171 -30.48 -7.70 7.93
C SER A 171 -28.96 -7.62 8.13
N SER A 172 -28.52 -6.62 8.89
CA SER A 172 -27.10 -6.50 9.24
C SER A 172 -26.57 -7.72 10.01
N GLU A 173 -27.43 -8.38 10.80
CA GLU A 173 -27.05 -9.58 11.56
C GLU A 173 -26.82 -10.79 10.64
N GLU A 174 -27.73 -11.00 9.68
CA GLU A 174 -27.62 -12.08 8.69
C GLU A 174 -26.40 -11.88 7.78
N ASN A 175 -26.19 -10.66 7.28
CA ASN A 175 -25.00 -10.31 6.51
C ASN A 175 -23.73 -10.61 7.31
N SER A 176 -23.69 -10.21 8.59
CA SER A 176 -22.54 -10.50 9.46
C SER A 176 -22.35 -12.01 9.67
N ARG A 177 -23.42 -12.79 9.81
CA ARG A 177 -23.34 -14.25 9.94
C ARG A 177 -22.73 -14.89 8.70
N ILE A 178 -23.16 -14.47 7.51
CA ILE A 178 -22.63 -14.97 6.22
C ILE A 178 -21.14 -14.66 6.09
N PHE A 179 -20.74 -13.38 6.23
CA PHE A 179 -19.32 -13.00 6.08
C PHE A 179 -18.43 -13.67 7.13
N ASN A 180 -18.88 -13.74 8.39
CA ASN A 180 -18.13 -14.44 9.43
C ASN A 180 -18.05 -15.95 9.14
N GLY A 181 -19.11 -16.56 8.60
CA GLY A 181 -19.09 -17.96 8.17
C GLY A 181 -18.03 -18.19 7.11
N VAL A 182 -18.01 -17.35 6.07
CA VAL A 182 -17.03 -17.47 4.97
C VAL A 182 -15.60 -17.24 5.46
N VAL A 183 -15.35 -16.16 6.21
CA VAL A 183 -13.99 -15.79 6.69
C VAL A 183 -13.41 -16.82 7.65
N ASN A 184 -14.24 -17.44 8.49
CA ASN A 184 -13.81 -18.44 9.46
C ASN A 184 -13.92 -19.89 8.95
N SER A 185 -14.17 -20.07 7.65
CA SER A 185 -14.25 -21.40 7.02
C SER A 185 -12.88 -21.91 6.54
N ASP A 186 -12.84 -23.15 6.08
CA ASP A 186 -11.64 -23.75 5.47
C ASP A 186 -11.33 -23.22 4.06
N VAL A 187 -12.11 -22.28 3.51
CA VAL A 187 -11.91 -21.77 2.13
C VAL A 187 -10.47 -21.28 1.93
N LEU A 188 -9.94 -20.41 2.82
CA LEU A 188 -8.56 -19.92 2.70
C LEU A 188 -7.53 -21.05 2.68
N LYS A 189 -7.71 -22.05 3.56
CA LYS A 189 -6.83 -23.21 3.64
C LYS A 189 -6.89 -24.04 2.35
N LEU A 190 -8.09 -24.30 1.84
CA LEU A 190 -8.29 -25.04 0.61
C LEU A 190 -7.70 -24.31 -0.61
N LEU A 191 -7.79 -22.98 -0.65
CA LEU A 191 -7.13 -22.17 -1.69
C LEU A 191 -5.60 -22.25 -1.60
N ALA A 192 -5.04 -22.20 -0.37
CA ALA A 192 -3.60 -22.40 -0.15
C ALA A 192 -3.13 -23.80 -0.60
N GLU A 193 -3.97 -24.82 -0.46
CA GLU A 193 -3.73 -26.21 -0.88
C GLU A 193 -4.05 -26.46 -2.37
N ASN A 194 -4.45 -25.44 -3.14
CA ASN A 194 -4.88 -25.55 -4.54
C ASN A 194 -6.09 -26.50 -4.75
N ARG A 195 -7.08 -26.43 -3.87
CA ARG A 195 -8.32 -27.24 -3.88
C ARG A 195 -9.57 -26.39 -4.11
N PRO A 196 -9.69 -25.69 -5.26
CA PRO A 196 -10.74 -24.70 -5.48
C PRO A 196 -12.16 -25.29 -5.56
N ALA A 197 -12.30 -26.54 -6.03
CA ALA A 197 -13.60 -27.22 -6.10
C ALA A 197 -14.16 -27.51 -4.69
N GLU A 198 -13.29 -27.89 -3.76
CA GLU A 198 -13.70 -28.14 -2.37
C GLU A 198 -13.99 -26.83 -1.63
N ALA A 199 -13.22 -25.77 -1.92
CA ALA A 199 -13.52 -24.43 -1.42
C ALA A 199 -14.92 -23.96 -1.86
N ALA A 200 -15.30 -24.19 -3.12
CA ALA A 200 -16.64 -23.90 -3.62
C ALA A 200 -17.73 -24.73 -2.88
N GLY A 201 -17.45 -26.00 -2.57
CA GLY A 201 -18.35 -26.83 -1.77
C GLY A 201 -18.57 -26.29 -0.35
N VAL A 202 -17.51 -25.78 0.30
CA VAL A 202 -17.62 -25.12 1.61
C VAL A 202 -18.48 -23.85 1.51
N LEU A 203 -18.28 -23.04 0.47
CA LEU A 203 -19.07 -21.83 0.24
C LEU A 203 -20.56 -22.14 0.04
N ALA A 204 -20.90 -23.19 -0.73
CA ALA A 204 -22.28 -23.61 -0.95
C ALA A 204 -23.01 -24.00 0.36
N GLY A 205 -22.29 -24.46 1.38
CA GLY A 205 -22.85 -24.75 2.70
C GLY A 205 -23.06 -23.53 3.60
N ILE A 206 -22.53 -22.37 3.24
CA ILE A 206 -22.57 -21.13 4.04
C ILE A 206 -23.48 -20.08 3.39
N LEU A 207 -23.45 -19.99 2.06
CA LEU A 207 -24.14 -18.97 1.29
C LEU A 207 -25.61 -19.34 1.05
N PRO A 208 -26.51 -18.34 0.93
CA PRO A 208 -27.89 -18.59 0.52
C PRO A 208 -27.97 -19.32 -0.83
N GLU A 209 -28.93 -20.25 -0.98
CA GLU A 209 -29.07 -21.09 -2.18
C GLU A 209 -29.38 -20.29 -3.46
N ASP A 210 -30.02 -19.13 -3.33
CA ASP A 210 -30.38 -18.22 -4.43
C ASP A 210 -29.21 -17.31 -4.87
N LEU A 211 -28.08 -17.36 -4.17
CA LEU A 211 -26.91 -16.55 -4.47
C LEU A 211 -26.05 -17.21 -5.56
N VAL A 212 -26.25 -16.76 -6.80
CA VAL A 212 -25.37 -17.10 -7.94
C VAL A 212 -23.96 -16.58 -7.65
N ILE A 213 -22.93 -17.42 -7.78
CA ILE A 213 -21.50 -17.07 -7.50
C ILE A 213 -20.50 -17.65 -8.52
N GLU A 214 -20.97 -18.40 -9.51
CA GLU A 214 -20.14 -19.20 -10.43
C GLU A 214 -19.12 -18.35 -11.19
N ASP A 215 -19.51 -17.14 -11.58
CA ASP A 215 -18.68 -16.18 -12.30
C ASP A 215 -17.61 -15.52 -11.42
N ILE A 216 -17.78 -15.51 -10.09
CA ILE A 216 -16.76 -15.00 -9.15
C ILE A 216 -15.92 -16.13 -8.53
N LEU A 217 -16.33 -17.38 -8.69
CA LEU A 217 -15.52 -18.56 -8.34
C LEU A 217 -14.39 -18.82 -9.34
N SER A 218 -14.44 -18.27 -10.55
CA SER A 218 -13.40 -18.45 -11.57
C SER A 218 -12.02 -18.01 -11.07
N ASP A 219 -11.96 -17.03 -10.17
CA ASP A 219 -10.72 -16.49 -9.62
C ASP A 219 -9.96 -17.55 -8.79
N PHE A 220 -10.66 -18.53 -8.22
CA PHE A 220 -10.04 -19.60 -7.43
C PHE A 220 -9.18 -20.55 -8.29
N LYS A 221 -9.33 -20.54 -9.62
CA LYS A 221 -8.51 -21.37 -10.52
C LYS A 221 -7.18 -20.72 -10.90
N ASN A 222 -7.01 -19.42 -10.64
CA ASN A 222 -5.87 -18.63 -11.13
C ASN A 222 -4.76 -18.40 -10.07
N ILE A 223 -4.81 -19.09 -8.93
CA ILE A 223 -3.89 -18.82 -7.81
C ILE A 223 -2.43 -19.14 -8.15
N TRP A 224 -2.21 -20.24 -8.88
CA TRP A 224 -0.89 -20.81 -9.10
C TRP A 224 -0.40 -20.73 -10.55
N GLY A 225 -1.23 -20.20 -11.46
CA GLY A 225 -0.93 -20.07 -12.88
C GLY A 225 -0.72 -21.42 -13.57
N GLU A 226 -1.76 -21.92 -14.23
CA GLU A 226 -1.57 -22.68 -15.47
C GLU A 226 -1.58 -21.70 -16.65
#